data_AF-A0AAP6BES9-F1
#
_entry.id   AF-A0AAP6BES9-F1
#
_cell.length_a   1.000
_cell.length_b   1.000
_cell.length_c   1.000
_cell.angle_alpha   90.00
_cell.angle_beta   90.00
_cell.angle_gamma   90.00
#
_symmetry.space_group_name_H-M   'P 1'
#
loop_
_entity.id
_entity.type
_entity.pdbx_description
1 polymer ?
#
loop_
_entity_poly.entity_id
_entity_poly.type
_entity_poly.pdbx_seq_one_letter_code
_entity_poly.pdbx_strand_id
1 'polypeptide(L)'
;MNTLAPLKAAATALAVLAALAAPATASTAAPTAQQTAATLRCQVQTVPGRPITFSPKLTLRTRTVKVSGTFKLTGCAWSDGTSTRLRSGTGTASGTGRASCGGASGIDGSGTITWYDRSGRRVGTSTLKPTLSSVNSYNPGDSLLAGKITGGQLAGFRTAGSVTPTSDVTTCAGRGLGSVHGRGTLRLSR
;
A
#
# COMPACT_ATOMS: atom_id res chain seq x y z
N MET A 1 57.44 7.42 30.69
CA MET A 1 58.70 8.18 30.85
C MET A 1 58.93 8.96 29.58
N ASN A 2 59.15 10.28 29.70
CA ASN A 2 59.88 11.27 28.88
C ASN A 2 59.91 11.11 27.32
N THR A 3 59.93 12.17 26.50
CA THR A 3 60.54 13.50 26.68
C THR A 3 59.92 14.57 25.73
N LEU A 4 60.00 15.86 26.07
CA LEU A 4 59.80 17.01 25.14
C LEU A 4 61.06 17.19 24.23
N ALA A 5 61.24 18.07 23.23
CA ALA A 5 60.65 19.36 22.78
C ALA A 5 61.16 19.62 21.31
N PRO A 6 61.32 20.86 20.75
CA PRO A 6 60.68 22.16 20.95
C PRO A 6 60.21 22.88 19.63
N LEU A 7 59.76 24.12 19.80
CA LEU A 7 59.21 25.10 18.85
C LEU A 7 59.99 25.39 17.54
N LYS A 8 59.24 25.87 16.52
CA LYS A 8 59.59 27.09 15.78
C LYS A 8 58.39 28.03 15.69
N ALA A 9 58.60 29.30 16.03
CA ALA A 9 57.64 30.38 15.83
C ALA A 9 57.94 31.13 14.53
N ALA A 10 56.89 31.65 13.89
CA ALA A 10 57.00 32.70 12.89
C ALA A 10 55.75 33.59 12.94
N ALA A 11 55.95 34.90 13.07
CA ALA A 11 54.97 35.91 12.66
C ALA A 11 54.83 35.88 11.12
N THR A 12 53.88 36.53 10.44
CA THR A 12 53.46 37.93 10.59
C THR A 12 52.18 38.20 9.77
N ALA A 13 51.73 39.46 9.82
CA ALA A 13 50.84 40.15 8.87
C ALA A 13 49.32 40.00 9.07
N LEU A 14 48.73 41.07 9.63
CA LEU A 14 47.33 41.41 9.37
C LEU A 14 47.16 41.83 7.91
N ALA A 15 46.07 41.39 7.28
CA ALA A 15 45.50 42.05 6.11
C ALA A 15 43.98 42.19 6.34
N VAL A 16 43.55 43.38 6.77
CA VAL A 16 42.11 43.69 6.94
C VAL A 16 41.55 44.07 5.57
N LEU A 17 40.88 43.13 4.92
CA LEU A 17 40.05 43.39 3.74
C LEU A 17 38.61 43.63 4.17
N ALA A 18 38.24 44.91 4.32
CA ALA A 18 36.86 45.33 4.48
C ALA A 18 36.11 45.20 3.14
N ALA A 19 35.62 43.99 2.82
CA ALA A 19 34.74 43.78 1.69
C ALA A 19 33.34 44.32 2.02
N LEU A 20 32.89 45.35 1.27
CA LEU A 20 31.51 45.80 1.29
C LEU A 20 30.60 44.72 0.71
N ALA A 21 30.04 43.88 1.58
CA ALA A 21 29.01 42.91 1.20
C ALA A 21 27.71 43.65 0.87
N ALA A 22 27.45 43.86 -0.43
CA ALA A 22 26.13 44.23 -0.89
C ALA A 22 25.13 43.14 -0.46
N PRO A 23 23.93 43.51 0.03
CA PRO A 23 22.93 42.52 0.44
C PRO A 23 22.44 41.75 -0.80
N ALA A 24 22.97 40.54 -0.98
CA ALA A 24 22.41 39.59 -1.92
C ALA A 24 20.97 39.31 -1.48
N THR A 25 20.00 39.79 -2.26
CA THR A 25 18.59 39.45 -2.09
C THR A 25 18.43 37.96 -2.27
N ALA A 26 18.40 37.24 -1.14
CA ALA A 26 18.16 35.81 -1.10
C ALA A 26 16.77 35.53 -1.69
N SER A 27 16.74 35.24 -2.99
CA SER A 27 15.54 34.86 -3.71
C SER A 27 15.03 33.56 -3.08
N THR A 28 14.12 33.72 -2.14
CA THR A 28 13.56 32.62 -1.36
C THR A 28 12.63 31.90 -2.31
N ALA A 29 13.15 30.84 -2.95
CA ALA A 29 12.40 29.99 -3.84
C ALA A 29 11.15 29.53 -3.09
N ALA A 30 9.98 30.05 -3.50
CA ALA A 30 8.72 29.67 -2.89
C ALA A 30 8.57 28.15 -2.98
N PRO A 31 8.14 27.47 -1.90
CA PRO A 31 7.94 26.03 -1.96
C PRO A 31 6.91 25.75 -3.06
N THR A 32 7.34 25.12 -4.14
CA THR A 32 6.46 24.68 -5.21
C THR A 32 5.43 23.76 -4.58
N ALA A 33 4.19 24.21 -4.53
CA ALA A 33 3.10 23.48 -3.88
C ALA A 33 3.01 22.09 -4.50
N GLN A 34 3.52 21.11 -3.76
CA GLN A 34 3.77 19.77 -4.26
C GLN A 34 2.41 19.10 -4.48
N GLN A 35 1.94 19.16 -5.73
CA GLN A 35 0.59 18.73 -6.12
C GLN A 35 0.35 17.32 -5.58
N THR A 36 -0.44 17.25 -4.51
CA THR A 36 -0.58 16.03 -3.73
C THR A 36 -1.47 15.09 -4.54
N ALA A 37 -0.83 14.14 -5.24
CA ALA A 37 -1.50 13.26 -6.18
C ALA A 37 -2.74 12.61 -5.53
N ALA A 38 -3.89 12.85 -6.15
CA ALA A 38 -5.20 12.50 -5.62
C ALA A 38 -5.24 11.02 -5.19
N THR A 39 -5.30 10.79 -3.88
CA THR A 39 -5.29 9.45 -3.29
C THR A 39 -6.63 9.15 -2.64
N LEU A 40 -7.33 8.15 -3.16
CA LEU A 40 -8.52 7.59 -2.52
C LEU A 40 -8.08 6.60 -1.42
N ARG A 41 -8.57 6.80 -0.19
CA ARG A 41 -8.38 5.87 0.93
C ARG A 41 -9.73 5.27 1.33
N CYS A 42 -9.78 3.97 1.58
CA CYS A 42 -10.95 3.25 2.07
C CYS A 42 -10.55 2.26 3.18
N GLN A 43 -11.48 1.96 4.09
CA GLN A 43 -11.40 0.76 4.93
C GLN A 43 -11.91 -0.45 4.13
N VAL A 44 -11.25 -1.60 4.23
CA VAL A 44 -11.66 -2.87 3.61
C VAL A 44 -12.06 -3.90 4.65
N GLN A 45 -13.09 -4.68 4.36
CA GLN A 45 -13.51 -5.80 5.22
C GLN A 45 -14.11 -6.93 4.36
N THR A 46 -13.80 -8.20 4.66
CA THR A 46 -14.52 -9.36 4.09
C THR A 46 -16.00 -9.31 4.47
N VAL A 47 -16.90 -9.53 3.50
CA VAL A 47 -18.35 -9.47 3.76
C VAL A 47 -18.75 -10.53 4.82
N PRO A 48 -19.61 -10.21 5.81
CA PRO A 48 -20.07 -11.19 6.80
C PRO A 48 -20.65 -12.44 6.13
N GLY A 49 -20.31 -13.63 6.65
CA GLY A 49 -20.68 -14.92 6.04
C GLY A 49 -19.98 -15.26 4.71
N ARG A 50 -19.13 -14.37 4.17
CA ARG A 50 -18.40 -14.56 2.90
C ARG A 50 -16.89 -14.33 3.11
N PRO A 51 -16.18 -15.27 3.75
CA PRO A 51 -14.74 -15.18 3.93
C PRO A 51 -13.98 -15.21 2.60
N ILE A 52 -12.68 -14.89 2.65
CA ILE A 52 -11.73 -15.32 1.62
C ILE A 52 -11.57 -16.84 1.77
N THR A 53 -11.58 -17.59 0.67
CA THR A 53 -11.45 -19.05 0.65
C THR A 53 -10.23 -19.51 -0.14
N PHE A 54 -9.64 -20.63 0.28
CA PHE A 54 -8.44 -21.25 -0.31
C PHE A 54 -8.74 -22.69 -0.72
N SER A 55 -8.48 -23.04 -1.98
CA SER A 55 -8.65 -24.40 -2.51
C SER A 55 -7.42 -24.87 -3.30
N PRO A 56 -6.70 -25.91 -2.87
CA PRO A 56 -6.81 -26.59 -1.57
C PRO A 56 -6.51 -25.68 -0.38
N LYS A 57 -6.81 -26.14 0.84
CA LYS A 57 -6.45 -25.44 2.09
C LYS A 57 -4.96 -25.11 2.13
N LEU A 58 -4.61 -23.94 2.66
CA LEU A 58 -3.21 -23.59 2.98
C LEU A 58 -2.68 -24.56 4.03
N THR A 59 -1.39 -24.90 3.94
CA THR A 59 -0.66 -25.74 4.90
C THR A 59 0.79 -25.25 4.99
N LEU A 60 1.62 -25.84 5.84
CA LEU A 60 3.08 -25.57 5.82
C LEU A 60 3.74 -25.91 4.47
N ARG A 61 3.19 -26.87 3.70
CA ARG A 61 3.68 -27.21 2.36
C ARG A 61 3.14 -26.24 1.30
N THR A 62 4.04 -25.50 0.66
CA THR A 62 3.76 -24.66 -0.52
C THR A 62 3.20 -25.49 -1.67
N ARG A 63 2.06 -25.06 -2.20
CA ARG A 63 1.34 -25.73 -3.31
C ARG A 63 0.56 -24.70 -4.13
N THR A 64 0.15 -25.04 -5.35
CA THR A 64 -0.76 -24.19 -6.12
C THR A 64 -2.14 -24.16 -5.43
N VAL A 65 -2.65 -22.95 -5.18
CA VAL A 65 -3.91 -22.69 -4.48
C VAL A 65 -4.72 -21.67 -5.27
N LYS A 66 -6.00 -21.95 -5.47
CA LYS A 66 -7.01 -20.98 -5.90
C LYS A 66 -7.47 -20.20 -4.68
N VAL A 67 -7.50 -18.88 -4.79
CA VAL A 67 -8.06 -17.96 -3.79
C VAL A 67 -9.27 -17.24 -4.38
N SER A 68 -10.32 -17.04 -3.58
CA SER A 68 -11.44 -16.18 -3.95
C SER A 68 -12.05 -15.51 -2.71
N GLY A 69 -12.70 -14.37 -2.88
CA GLY A 69 -13.34 -13.68 -1.76
C GLY A 69 -14.21 -12.49 -2.18
N THR A 70 -15.06 -12.03 -1.27
CA THR A 70 -15.86 -10.80 -1.43
C THR A 70 -15.58 -9.84 -0.28
N PHE A 71 -15.35 -8.58 -0.60
CA PHE A 71 -15.05 -7.52 0.35
C PHE A 71 -15.95 -6.30 0.13
N LYS A 72 -16.17 -5.54 1.20
CA LYS A 72 -16.74 -4.19 1.14
C LYS A 72 -15.64 -3.16 1.36
N LEU A 73 -15.79 -2.01 0.72
CA LEU A 73 -15.01 -0.80 0.94
C LEU A 73 -15.91 0.24 1.60
N THR A 74 -15.47 0.83 2.70
CA THR A 74 -16.26 1.80 3.49
C THR A 74 -15.41 2.99 3.90
N GLY A 75 -16.05 4.12 4.18
CA GLY A 75 -15.35 5.35 4.58
C GLY A 75 -14.41 5.88 3.50
N CYS A 76 -14.78 5.73 2.22
CA CYS A 76 -13.91 6.15 1.14
C CYS A 76 -13.83 7.69 1.04
N ALA A 77 -12.60 8.20 1.07
CA ALA A 77 -12.30 9.63 1.04
C ALA A 77 -11.06 9.92 0.18
N TRP A 78 -11.11 11.01 -0.58
CA TRP A 78 -10.01 11.51 -1.39
C TRP A 78 -9.15 12.50 -0.58
N SER A 79 -7.83 12.36 -0.67
CA SER A 79 -6.86 13.14 0.12
C SER A 79 -6.79 14.63 -0.23
N ASP A 80 -7.18 14.98 -1.45
CA ASP A 80 -7.21 16.34 -2.00
C ASP A 80 -8.59 17.01 -1.86
N GLY A 81 -9.59 16.28 -1.35
CA GLY A 81 -10.97 16.76 -1.17
C GLY A 81 -11.76 16.97 -2.47
N THR A 82 -11.14 16.86 -3.65
CA THR A 82 -11.72 17.29 -4.94
C THR A 82 -12.88 16.40 -5.41
N SER A 83 -12.88 15.11 -5.06
CA SER A 83 -13.89 14.15 -5.51
C SER A 83 -14.74 13.63 -4.36
N THR A 84 -16.03 13.90 -4.42
CA THR A 84 -17.02 13.49 -3.41
C THR A 84 -17.87 12.28 -3.83
N ARG A 85 -17.69 11.78 -5.06
CA ARG A 85 -18.57 10.80 -5.70
C ARG A 85 -18.38 9.35 -5.24
N LEU A 86 -17.17 8.97 -4.79
CA LEU A 86 -16.89 7.60 -4.35
C LEU A 86 -16.86 7.54 -2.82
N ARG A 87 -17.83 6.85 -2.20
CA ARG A 87 -18.01 6.79 -0.74
C ARG A 87 -17.92 5.38 -0.16
N SER A 88 -18.29 4.39 -0.94
CA SER A 88 -18.14 2.98 -0.60
C SER A 88 -17.98 2.15 -1.87
N GLY A 89 -17.70 0.86 -1.68
CA GLY A 89 -17.62 -0.11 -2.76
C GLY A 89 -17.93 -1.51 -2.28
N THR A 90 -18.19 -2.40 -3.22
CA THR A 90 -18.23 -3.85 -2.99
C THR A 90 -17.42 -4.50 -4.09
N GLY A 91 -16.51 -5.40 -3.73
CA GLY A 91 -15.62 -6.04 -4.66
C GLY A 91 -15.51 -7.53 -4.48
N THR A 92 -15.20 -8.20 -5.58
CA THR A 92 -14.89 -9.63 -5.65
C THR A 92 -13.47 -9.77 -6.17
N ALA A 93 -12.69 -10.69 -5.61
CA ALA A 93 -11.37 -11.04 -6.09
C ALA A 93 -11.23 -12.55 -6.25
N SER A 94 -10.44 -12.97 -7.23
CA SER A 94 -10.09 -14.37 -7.47
C SER A 94 -8.72 -14.48 -8.10
N GLY A 95 -7.98 -15.54 -7.78
CA GLY A 95 -6.67 -15.77 -8.34
C GLY A 95 -6.10 -17.14 -8.04
N THR A 96 -4.88 -17.36 -8.49
CA THR A 96 -4.05 -18.55 -8.25
C THR A 96 -2.65 -18.14 -7.86
N GLY A 97 -2.01 -18.91 -7.00
CA GLY A 97 -0.58 -18.79 -6.74
C GLY A 97 -0.04 -19.99 -5.98
N ARG A 98 1.28 -20.09 -5.86
CA ARG A 98 1.92 -21.05 -4.96
C ARG A 98 1.92 -20.48 -3.55
N ALA A 99 1.11 -21.04 -2.66
CA ALA A 99 0.90 -20.52 -1.30
C ALA A 99 1.10 -21.59 -0.22
N SER A 100 1.46 -21.12 0.98
CA SER A 100 1.54 -21.88 2.23
C SER A 100 1.02 -21.00 3.39
N CYS A 101 1.07 -21.50 4.62
CA CYS A 101 0.82 -20.68 5.81
C CYS A 101 1.87 -19.57 6.03
N GLY A 102 3.03 -19.64 5.36
CA GLY A 102 4.14 -18.68 5.53
C GLY A 102 4.27 -17.63 4.42
N GLY A 103 3.47 -17.68 3.36
CA GLY A 103 3.53 -16.71 2.26
C GLY A 103 3.00 -17.23 0.92
N ALA A 104 3.12 -16.41 -0.12
CA ALA A 104 2.65 -16.71 -1.47
C ALA A 104 3.61 -16.19 -2.57
N SER A 105 3.63 -16.89 -3.71
CA SER A 105 4.46 -16.56 -4.89
C SER A 105 3.79 -16.99 -6.20
N GLY A 106 4.17 -16.39 -7.32
CA GLY A 106 3.57 -16.66 -8.64
C GLY A 106 2.08 -16.31 -8.67
N ILE A 107 1.72 -15.16 -8.11
CA ILE A 107 0.34 -14.72 -7.94
C ILE A 107 -0.18 -14.18 -9.27
N ASP A 108 -1.21 -14.83 -9.81
CA ASP A 108 -2.07 -14.30 -10.87
C ASP A 108 -3.51 -14.18 -10.37
N GLY A 109 -4.28 -13.25 -10.93
CA GLY A 109 -5.68 -13.10 -10.61
C GLY A 109 -6.29 -11.82 -11.14
N SER A 110 -7.47 -11.50 -10.64
CA SER A 110 -8.17 -10.25 -10.90
C SER A 110 -9.14 -9.92 -9.77
N GLY A 111 -9.53 -8.66 -9.69
CA GLY A 111 -10.65 -8.22 -8.87
C GLY A 111 -11.52 -7.21 -9.61
N THR A 112 -12.78 -7.11 -9.23
CA THR A 112 -13.68 -6.05 -9.67
C THR A 112 -14.24 -5.33 -8.45
N ILE A 113 -14.26 -4.01 -8.47
CA ILE A 113 -14.89 -3.16 -7.46
C ILE A 113 -16.06 -2.44 -8.13
N THR A 114 -17.27 -2.61 -7.59
CA THR A 114 -18.41 -1.73 -7.88
C THR A 114 -18.42 -0.61 -6.85
N TRP A 115 -18.54 0.63 -7.31
CA TRP A 115 -18.46 1.83 -6.46
C TRP A 115 -19.82 2.51 -6.30
N TYR A 116 -20.03 3.10 -5.13
CA TYR A 116 -21.27 3.76 -4.75
C TYR A 116 -21.02 5.18 -4.20
N ASP A 117 -21.99 6.07 -4.45
CA ASP A 117 -22.01 7.44 -3.91
C ASP A 117 -22.59 7.48 -2.48
N ARG A 118 -22.80 8.70 -1.95
CA ARG A 118 -23.32 8.91 -0.58
C ARG A 118 -24.75 8.38 -0.39
N SER A 119 -25.58 8.31 -1.44
CA SER A 119 -26.93 7.75 -1.36
C SER A 119 -26.96 6.23 -1.56
N GLY A 120 -25.79 5.59 -1.74
CA GLY A 120 -25.69 4.16 -2.03
C GLY A 120 -25.97 3.80 -3.49
N ARG A 121 -26.10 4.78 -4.39
CA ARG A 121 -26.31 4.54 -5.82
C ARG A 121 -25.00 4.17 -6.49
N ARG A 122 -25.04 3.15 -7.37
CA ARG A 122 -23.88 2.72 -8.17
C ARG A 122 -23.44 3.84 -9.12
N VAL A 123 -22.16 4.20 -9.05
CA VAL A 123 -21.56 5.27 -9.89
C VAL A 123 -20.48 4.78 -10.85
N GLY A 124 -20.00 3.54 -10.70
CA GLY A 124 -19.05 2.97 -11.65
C GLY A 124 -18.49 1.63 -11.19
N THR A 125 -17.57 1.10 -12.00
CA THR A 125 -16.77 -0.10 -11.66
C THR A 125 -15.28 0.18 -11.86
N SER A 126 -14.43 -0.68 -11.33
CA SER A 126 -13.00 -0.69 -11.58
C SER A 126 -12.47 -2.12 -11.56
N THR A 127 -11.62 -2.48 -12.52
CA THR A 127 -10.99 -3.80 -12.61
C THR A 127 -9.57 -3.71 -12.09
N LEU A 128 -9.23 -4.50 -11.08
CA LEU A 128 -7.90 -4.59 -10.45
C LEU A 128 -7.15 -5.80 -11.00
N LYS A 129 -5.89 -5.61 -11.37
CA LYS A 129 -4.92 -6.67 -11.63
C LYS A 129 -3.83 -6.61 -10.55
N PRO A 130 -3.57 -7.70 -9.79
CA PRO A 130 -2.44 -7.76 -8.87
C PRO A 130 -1.12 -7.54 -9.62
N THR A 131 -0.15 -6.88 -9.01
CA THR A 131 1.18 -6.65 -9.61
C THR A 131 2.34 -7.19 -8.77
N LEU A 132 2.09 -7.67 -7.55
CA LEU A 132 3.10 -8.35 -6.75
C LEU A 132 3.19 -9.83 -7.15
N SER A 133 4.38 -10.26 -7.56
CA SER A 133 4.67 -11.66 -7.89
C SER A 133 4.91 -12.53 -6.65
N SER A 134 5.22 -11.93 -5.49
CA SER A 134 5.43 -12.63 -4.21
C SER A 134 5.10 -11.75 -3.01
N VAL A 135 4.74 -12.38 -1.89
CA VAL A 135 4.59 -11.77 -0.58
C VAL A 135 5.11 -12.72 0.51
N ASN A 136 6.15 -12.25 1.22
CA ASN A 136 6.73 -12.87 2.41
C ASN A 136 6.15 -12.20 3.67
N SER A 137 4.84 -12.36 3.86
CA SER A 137 4.08 -11.87 5.03
C SER A 137 3.23 -13.03 5.55
N TYR A 138 3.07 -13.10 6.87
CA TYR A 138 2.06 -13.97 7.53
C TYR A 138 0.63 -13.70 7.07
N ASN A 139 0.42 -12.61 6.34
CA ASN A 139 -0.85 -12.15 5.83
C ASN A 139 -0.79 -12.07 4.28
N PRO A 140 -1.06 -13.18 3.56
CA PRO A 140 -1.04 -13.19 2.10
C PRO A 140 -2.10 -12.28 1.46
N GLY A 141 -3.08 -11.77 2.22
CA GLY A 141 -4.07 -10.82 1.72
C GLY A 141 -3.48 -9.46 1.31
N ASP A 142 -2.32 -9.08 1.87
CA ASP A 142 -1.59 -7.85 1.50
C ASP A 142 -1.23 -7.85 0.00
N SER A 143 -0.95 -9.03 -0.57
CA SER A 143 -0.62 -9.21 -1.99
C SER A 143 -1.77 -8.84 -2.94
N LEU A 144 -3.02 -9.11 -2.53
CA LEU A 144 -4.20 -8.94 -3.38
C LEU A 144 -4.67 -7.49 -3.45
N LEU A 145 -4.23 -6.65 -2.51
CA LEU A 145 -4.52 -5.21 -2.49
C LEU A 145 -3.42 -4.37 -3.15
N ALA A 146 -2.33 -5.01 -3.58
CA ALA A 146 -1.21 -4.37 -4.29
C ALA A 146 -1.27 -4.69 -5.79
N GLY A 147 -1.56 -3.68 -6.59
CA GLY A 147 -1.93 -3.89 -7.99
C GLY A 147 -2.12 -2.62 -8.81
N LYS A 148 -2.68 -2.76 -10.01
CA LYS A 148 -3.08 -1.67 -10.89
C LYS A 148 -4.54 -1.82 -11.30
N ILE A 149 -5.28 -0.72 -11.34
CA ILE A 149 -6.60 -0.67 -11.96
C ILE A 149 -6.41 -0.61 -13.48
N THR A 150 -6.82 -1.67 -14.17
CA THR A 150 -6.68 -1.84 -15.62
C THR A 150 -7.87 -1.36 -16.42
N GLY A 151 -9.03 -1.12 -15.78
CA GLY A 151 -10.24 -0.66 -16.46
C GLY A 151 -11.25 0.00 -15.53
N GLY A 152 -12.22 0.71 -16.11
CA GLY A 152 -13.24 1.47 -15.39
C GLY A 152 -12.79 2.86 -14.93
N GLN A 153 -13.56 3.50 -14.04
CA GLN A 153 -13.41 4.94 -13.74
C GLN A 153 -12.10 5.34 -13.05
N LEU A 154 -11.37 4.39 -12.47
CA LEU A 154 -10.05 4.59 -11.87
C LEU A 154 -8.93 3.93 -12.68
N ALA A 155 -9.14 3.67 -13.99
CA ALA A 155 -8.11 3.11 -14.85
C ALA A 155 -6.79 3.90 -14.75
N GLY A 156 -5.67 3.17 -14.71
CA GLY A 156 -4.34 3.72 -14.52
C GLY A 156 -3.88 3.81 -13.07
N PHE A 157 -4.80 3.92 -12.10
CA PHE A 157 -4.44 4.01 -10.67
C PHE A 157 -3.71 2.76 -10.19
N ARG A 158 -2.70 2.94 -9.35
CA ARG A 158 -2.10 1.88 -8.53
C ARG A 158 -2.93 1.69 -7.26
N THR A 159 -2.88 0.48 -6.73
CA THR A 159 -3.50 0.10 -5.46
C THR A 159 -2.45 -0.43 -4.49
N ALA A 160 -2.61 -0.12 -3.21
CA ALA A 160 -1.83 -0.68 -2.12
C ALA A 160 -2.73 -0.80 -0.89
N GLY A 161 -2.58 -1.87 -0.09
CA GLY A 161 -3.41 -2.09 1.09
C GLY A 161 -2.87 -3.15 2.02
N SER A 162 -3.60 -3.41 3.10
CA SER A 162 -3.26 -4.39 4.12
C SER A 162 -4.49 -5.17 4.60
N VAL A 163 -4.27 -6.46 4.92
CA VAL A 163 -5.21 -7.52 5.37
C VAL A 163 -6.34 -7.05 6.28
N THR A 164 -6.28 -7.25 7.60
CA THR A 164 -5.51 -8.16 8.46
C THR A 164 -6.46 -9.27 8.97
N PRO A 165 -6.02 -10.52 9.26
CA PRO A 165 -6.92 -11.58 9.71
C PRO A 165 -7.73 -11.22 10.98
N THR A 166 -9.00 -11.61 10.99
CA THR A 166 -9.95 -11.44 12.11
C THR A 166 -10.63 -12.74 12.52
N SER A 167 -10.38 -13.83 11.78
CA SER A 167 -10.64 -15.21 12.20
C SER A 167 -9.35 -15.83 12.74
N ASP A 168 -9.47 -16.88 13.55
CA ASP A 168 -8.32 -17.67 13.98
C ASP A 168 -7.55 -18.25 12.79
N VAL A 169 -6.23 -18.08 12.79
CA VAL A 169 -5.28 -18.61 11.80
C VAL A 169 -4.20 -19.50 12.43
N THR A 170 -4.19 -19.65 13.76
CA THR A 170 -3.19 -20.44 14.50
C THR A 170 -3.19 -21.91 14.05
N THR A 171 -4.36 -22.44 13.68
CA THR A 171 -4.55 -23.81 13.20
C THR A 171 -3.96 -24.08 11.81
N CYS A 172 -3.45 -23.07 11.08
CA CYS A 172 -2.94 -23.25 9.71
C CYS A 172 -1.80 -24.29 9.65
N ALA A 173 -0.90 -24.28 10.64
CA ALA A 173 0.22 -25.22 10.69
C ALA A 173 -0.23 -26.69 10.85
N GLY A 174 -1.23 -26.95 11.70
CA GLY A 174 -1.66 -28.31 12.06
C GLY A 174 -2.82 -28.87 11.22
N ARG A 175 -3.86 -28.07 10.95
CA ARG A 175 -5.10 -28.52 10.26
C ARG A 175 -5.31 -27.89 8.88
N GLY A 176 -4.48 -26.91 8.54
CA GLY A 176 -4.59 -26.10 7.34
C GLY A 176 -5.71 -25.07 7.38
N LEU A 177 -5.55 -23.99 6.62
CA LEU A 177 -6.49 -22.87 6.56
C LEU A 177 -7.26 -22.89 5.24
N GLY A 178 -8.56 -23.19 5.30
CA GLY A 178 -9.46 -23.19 4.15
C GLY A 178 -10.15 -21.85 3.88
N SER A 179 -10.21 -20.99 4.89
CA SER A 179 -10.88 -19.69 4.78
C SER A 179 -10.39 -18.70 5.83
N VAL A 180 -10.46 -17.40 5.54
CA VAL A 180 -10.07 -16.32 6.47
C VAL A 180 -11.01 -15.11 6.34
N HIS A 181 -11.38 -14.52 7.47
CA HIS A 181 -12.02 -13.19 7.51
C HIS A 181 -10.95 -12.12 7.78
N GLY A 182 -11.12 -10.91 7.25
CA GLY A 182 -10.13 -9.84 7.43
C GLY A 182 -10.69 -8.42 7.38
N ARG A 183 -9.95 -7.47 7.96
CA ARG A 183 -10.22 -6.03 7.97
C ARG A 183 -8.93 -5.21 7.94
N GLY A 184 -8.87 -4.18 7.10
CA GLY A 184 -7.69 -3.34 6.98
C GLY A 184 -7.94 -2.15 6.06
N THR A 185 -6.95 -1.73 5.28
CA THR A 185 -7.05 -0.51 4.45
C THR A 185 -6.74 -0.76 2.98
N LEU A 186 -7.33 0.06 2.10
CA LEU A 186 -7.01 0.14 0.68
C LEU A 186 -6.76 1.61 0.30
N ARG A 187 -5.66 1.85 -0.43
CA ARG A 187 -5.31 3.12 -1.04
C ARG A 187 -5.26 2.96 -2.55
N LEU A 188 -5.74 3.97 -3.28
CA LEU A 188 -5.62 4.08 -4.72
C LEU A 188 -5.04 5.45 -5.07
N SER A 189 -3.95 5.49 -5.83
CA SER A 189 -3.32 6.73 -6.32
C SER A 189 -2.96 6.58 -7.80
N ARG A 190 -2.77 7.68 -8.52
CA ARG A 190 -2.11 7.61 -9.85
C ARG A 190 -0.61 7.31 -9.69
#